data_AF-A0A1Q3A9G8-F1
#
_entry.id   AF-A0A1Q3A9G8-F1
#
_cell.length_a   1.000
_cell.length_b   1.000
_cell.length_c   1.000
_cell.angle_alpha   90.00
_cell.angle_beta   90.00
_cell.angle_gamma   90.00
#
_symmetry.space_group_name_H-M   'P 1'
#
loop_
_entity.id
_entity.type
_entity.pdbx_description
1 polymer ?
#
loop_
_entity_poly.entity_id
_entity_poly.type
_entity_poly.pdbx_seq_one_letter_code
_entity_poly.pdbx_strand_id
1 'polypeptide(L)'
;MSSELAPKVLELLKTHKFLQFSASWCPDCRYANSVWKKFGIENKIHVFDIGSFPRPAQEQWRSAFQQVTGSRNLPSIYYNGTLWGTESQLHAFENNGTLKDELKKLGLL
;
A
#
# COMPACT_ATOMS: atom_id res chain seq x y z
N MET A 1 3.35 -10.45 -23.19
CA MET A 1 3.62 -11.13 -21.91
C MET A 1 3.34 -10.17 -20.76
N SER A 2 2.06 -9.84 -20.50
CA SER A 2 1.67 -8.86 -19.46
C SER A 2 0.78 -9.45 -18.36
N SER A 3 0.47 -10.76 -18.45
CA SER A 3 -0.59 -11.40 -17.66
C SER A 3 -0.10 -12.11 -16.37
N GLU A 4 1.20 -12.05 -16.06
CA GLU A 4 1.79 -12.85 -14.97
C GLU A 4 2.03 -12.06 -13.66
N LEU A 5 1.71 -10.76 -13.61
CA LEU A 5 1.88 -9.99 -12.38
C LEU A 5 0.72 -10.16 -11.40
N ALA A 6 -0.49 -10.47 -11.87
CA ALA A 6 -1.64 -10.73 -11.00
C ALA A 6 -1.37 -11.81 -9.93
N PRO A 7 -0.83 -13.01 -10.27
CA PRO A 7 -0.48 -13.98 -9.24
C PRO A 7 0.62 -13.47 -8.31
N LYS A 8 1.61 -12.72 -8.79
CA LYS A 8 2.64 -12.10 -7.94
C LYS A 8 2.07 -11.09 -6.95
N VAL A 9 1.13 -10.25 -7.38
CA VAL A 9 0.43 -9.31 -6.50
C VAL A 9 -0.34 -10.07 -5.42
N LEU A 10 -1.07 -11.12 -5.81
CA LEU A 10 -1.80 -11.96 -4.87
C LEU A 10 -0.85 -12.63 -3.85
N GLU A 11 0.31 -13.10 -4.31
CA GLU A 11 1.31 -13.72 -3.45
C GLU A 11 1.93 -12.70 -2.49
N LEU A 12 2.27 -11.49 -2.96
CA LEU A 12 2.74 -10.39 -2.12
C LEU A 12 1.71 -10.02 -1.05
N LEU A 13 0.45 -9.92 -1.42
CA LEU A 13 -0.66 -9.62 -0.52
C LEU A 13 -0.92 -10.73 0.52
N LYS A 14 -0.63 -11.98 0.17
CA LYS A 14 -0.73 -13.13 1.10
C LYS A 14 0.48 -13.23 2.02
N THR A 15 1.68 -12.99 1.48
CA THR A 15 2.94 -13.04 2.21
C THR A 15 3.06 -11.88 3.20
N HIS A 16 2.62 -10.69 2.79
CA HIS A 16 2.68 -9.48 3.60
C HIS A 16 1.29 -9.10 4.09
N LYS A 17 1.07 -9.22 5.41
CA LYS A 17 -0.16 -8.75 6.05
C LYS A 17 -0.42 -7.27 5.79
N PHE A 18 0.62 -6.46 5.69
CA PHE A 18 0.51 -5.04 5.35
C PHE A 18 1.38 -4.74 4.14
N LEU A 19 0.75 -4.31 3.06
CA LEU A 19 1.43 -3.91 1.84
C LEU A 19 0.98 -2.51 1.44
N GLN A 20 1.93 -1.59 1.32
CA GLN A 20 1.69 -0.26 0.78
C GLN A 20 2.15 -0.23 -0.66
N PHE A 21 1.21 -0.03 -1.57
CA PHE A 21 1.50 0.28 -2.96
C PHE A 21 1.80 1.76 -3.09
N SER A 22 3.02 2.09 -3.50
CA SER A 22 3.62 3.42 -3.45
C SER A 22 4.37 3.74 -4.74
N ALA A 23 4.66 5.02 -4.97
CA ALA A 23 5.58 5.45 -6.02
C ALA A 23 6.55 6.51 -5.47
N SER A 24 7.86 6.35 -5.71
CA SER A 24 8.93 7.22 -5.20
C SER A 24 8.74 8.70 -5.55
N TRP A 25 8.11 8.95 -6.69
CA TRP A 25 7.82 10.30 -7.20
C TRP A 25 6.59 10.94 -6.54
N CYS A 26 5.80 10.19 -5.78
CA CYS A 26 4.56 10.67 -5.18
C CYS A 26 4.82 11.26 -3.77
N PRO A 27 4.50 12.54 -3.53
CA PRO A 27 4.70 13.17 -2.22
C PRO A 27 3.87 12.50 -1.12
N ASP A 28 2.67 12.03 -1.44
CA ASP A 28 1.76 11.40 -0.48
C ASP A 28 2.29 10.07 0.06
N CYS A 29 3.06 9.35 -0.76
CA CYS A 29 3.73 8.12 -0.32
C CYS A 29 4.78 8.40 0.77
N ARG A 30 5.47 9.56 0.70
CA ARG A 30 6.43 9.98 1.73
C ARG A 30 5.72 10.30 3.04
N TYR A 31 4.54 10.91 2.95
CA TYR A 31 3.71 11.17 4.12
C TYR A 31 3.30 9.86 4.81
N ALA A 32 2.80 8.88 4.05
CA ALA A 32 2.45 7.57 4.61
C ALA A 32 3.63 6.88 5.34
N ASN A 33 4.83 6.93 4.74
CA ASN A 33 6.03 6.41 5.39
C ASN A 33 6.38 7.14 6.70
N SER A 34 6.22 8.46 6.74
CA SER A 34 6.42 9.26 7.96
C SER A 34 5.46 8.84 9.08
N VAL A 35 4.21 8.59 8.71
CA VAL A 35 3.17 8.08 9.61
C VAL A 35 3.58 6.72 10.18
N TRP A 36 4.02 5.78 9.35
CA TRP A 36 4.50 4.47 9.80
C TRP A 36 5.70 4.56 10.74
N LYS A 37 6.63 5.46 10.45
CA LYS A 37 7.79 5.74 11.29
C LYS A 37 7.40 6.33 12.64
N LYS A 38 6.43 7.25 12.68
CA LYS A 38 5.87 7.84 13.91
C LYS A 38 5.27 6.78 14.84
N PHE A 39 4.67 5.73 14.29
CA PHE A 39 4.13 4.60 15.05
C PHE A 39 5.14 3.46 15.28
N GLY A 40 6.33 3.51 14.68
CA GLY A 40 7.34 2.45 14.79
C GLY A 40 6.97 1.13 14.10
N ILE A 41 6.04 1.18 13.14
CA ILE A 41 5.54 -0.01 12.43
C ILE A 41 6.06 -0.14 11.00
N GLU A 42 6.98 0.73 10.58
CA GLU A 42 7.61 0.69 9.26
C GLU A 42 8.22 -0.68 8.93
N ASN A 43 8.79 -1.37 9.93
CA ASN A 43 9.34 -2.72 9.78
C ASN A 43 8.27 -3.81 9.52
N LYS A 44 6.99 -3.53 9.83
CA LYS A 44 5.86 -4.43 9.59
C LYS A 44 5.16 -4.17 8.25
N ILE A 45 5.45 -3.02 7.63
CA ILE A 45 4.77 -2.58 6.41
C ILE A 45 5.68 -2.79 5.21
N HIS A 46 5.22 -3.60 4.26
CA HIS A 46 5.92 -3.81 3.03
C HIS A 46 5.59 -2.69 2.03
N VAL A 47 6.50 -1.74 1.87
CA VAL A 47 6.35 -0.64 0.90
C VAL A 47 6.81 -1.12 -0.47
N PHE A 48 5.85 -1.35 -1.37
CA PHE A 48 6.10 -1.71 -2.76
C PHE A 48 6.11 -0.46 -3.63
N ASP A 49 7.31 -0.04 -4.02
CA ASP A 49 7.52 1.18 -4.78
C ASP A 49 7.64 0.91 -6.29
N ILE A 50 6.61 1.29 -7.05
CA ILE A 50 6.65 1.18 -8.52
C ILE A 50 7.37 2.35 -9.19
N GLY A 51 7.61 3.46 -8.49
CA GLY A 51 8.18 4.68 -9.05
C GLY A 51 9.61 4.48 -9.58
N SER A 52 10.33 3.50 -9.03
CA SER A 52 11.68 3.12 -9.47
C SER A 52 11.70 2.23 -10.74
N PHE A 53 10.55 1.70 -11.16
CA PHE A 53 10.45 0.85 -12.35
C PHE A 53 10.22 1.67 -13.63
N PRO A 54 10.56 1.14 -14.82
CA PRO A 54 10.26 1.81 -16.08
C PRO A 54 8.74 1.93 -16.33
N ARG A 55 8.30 2.98 -17.04
CA ARG A 55 6.89 3.25 -17.38
C ARG A 55 6.07 2.01 -17.77
N PRO A 56 6.50 1.14 -18.71
CA PRO A 56 5.74 -0.05 -19.07
C PRO A 56 5.52 -1.01 -17.89
N ALA A 57 6.53 -1.19 -17.02
CA ALA A 57 6.39 -2.01 -15.82
C ALA A 57 5.43 -1.37 -14.81
N GLN A 58 5.46 -0.04 -14.65
CA GLN A 58 4.51 0.68 -13.78
C GLN A 58 3.06 0.43 -14.21
N GLU A 59 2.77 0.50 -15.51
CA GLU A 59 1.44 0.20 -16.03
C GLU A 59 1.03 -1.25 -15.80
N GLN A 60 1.94 -2.20 -16.02
CA GLN A 60 1.69 -3.61 -15.75
C GLN A 60 1.37 -3.88 -14.28
N TRP A 61 2.13 -3.30 -13.35
CA TRP A 61 1.87 -3.42 -11.91
C TRP A 61 0.52 -2.79 -11.53
N ARG A 62 0.24 -1.57 -12.02
CA ARG A 62 -1.04 -0.90 -11.78
C ARG A 62 -2.22 -1.71 -12.29
N SER A 63 -2.10 -2.29 -13.48
CA SER A 63 -3.15 -3.14 -14.07
C SER A 63 -3.33 -4.43 -13.28
N ALA A 64 -2.25 -5.06 -12.82
CA ALA A 64 -2.30 -6.26 -11.98
C ALA A 64 -2.94 -5.98 -10.62
N PHE A 65 -2.57 -4.89 -9.94
CA PHE A 65 -3.21 -4.46 -8.70
C PHE A 65 -4.70 -4.19 -8.92
N GLN A 66 -5.06 -3.46 -9.98
CA GLN A 66 -6.47 -3.22 -10.31
C GLN A 66 -7.24 -4.52 -10.57
N GLN A 67 -6.63 -5.52 -11.21
CA GLN A 67 -7.26 -6.81 -11.47
C GLN A 67 -7.48 -7.63 -10.19
N VAL A 68 -6.53 -7.59 -9.26
CA VAL A 68 -6.59 -8.37 -8.00
C VAL A 68 -7.43 -7.67 -6.93
N THR A 69 -7.30 -6.35 -6.80
CA THR A 69 -7.87 -5.58 -5.68
C THR A 69 -8.99 -4.64 -6.10
N GLY A 70 -9.18 -4.42 -7.41
CA GLY A 70 -10.14 -3.47 -7.95
C GLY A 70 -9.64 -2.01 -7.97
N SER A 71 -8.48 -1.70 -7.36
CA SER A 71 -7.97 -0.33 -7.24
C SER A 71 -6.70 -0.10 -8.08
N ARG A 72 -6.71 0.98 -8.86
CA ARG A 72 -5.55 1.47 -9.64
C ARG A 72 -4.83 2.65 -8.95
N ASN A 73 -5.37 3.15 -7.84
CA ASN A 73 -4.91 4.41 -7.26
C ASN A 73 -3.67 4.22 -6.37
N LEU A 74 -2.83 5.24 -6.36
CA LEU A 74 -1.65 5.34 -5.52
C LEU A 74 -1.77 6.56 -4.61
N PRO A 75 -1.37 6.47 -3.33
CA PRO A 75 -1.02 5.24 -2.61
C PRO A 75 -2.27 4.41 -2.25
N SER A 76 -2.13 3.09 -2.30
CA SER A 76 -3.13 2.15 -1.81
C SER A 76 -2.49 1.23 -0.78
N ILE A 77 -3.10 1.14 0.39
CA ILE A 77 -2.65 0.37 1.53
C ILE A 77 -3.56 -0.86 1.62
N TYR A 78 -2.94 -2.02 1.64
CA TYR A 78 -3.61 -3.30 1.69
C TYR A 78 -3.30 -3.98 3.02
N TYR A 79 -4.35 -4.50 3.64
CA TYR A 79 -4.27 -5.32 4.82
C TYR A 79 -4.86 -6.71 4.55
N ASN A 80 -4.04 -7.75 4.75
CA ASN A 80 -4.44 -9.14 4.64
C ASN A 80 -5.10 -9.47 3.28
N GLY A 81 -4.59 -8.86 2.21
CA GLY A 81 -5.13 -8.98 0.85
C GLY A 81 -6.36 -8.14 0.51
N THR A 82 -6.90 -7.39 1.47
CA THR A 82 -8.02 -6.46 1.27
C THR A 82 -7.52 -5.03 1.21
N LEU A 83 -8.13 -4.17 0.40
CA LEU A 83 -7.86 -2.73 0.41
C LEU A 83 -8.26 -2.16 1.79
N TRP A 84 -7.27 -1.76 2.58
CA TRP A 84 -7.51 -1.15 3.88
C TRP A 84 -7.81 0.34 3.73
N GLY A 85 -7.05 1.03 2.86
CA GLY A 85 -7.31 2.43 2.57
C GLY A 85 -6.36 3.05 1.56
N THR A 86 -6.67 4.27 1.15
CA THR A 86 -5.84 5.11 0.27
C THR A 86 -5.26 6.29 1.06
N GLU A 87 -4.48 7.15 0.39
CA GLU A 87 -3.99 8.42 0.94
C GLU A 87 -5.09 9.20 1.68
N SER A 88 -6.26 9.35 1.05
CA SER A 88 -7.33 10.16 1.63
C SER A 88 -7.89 9.54 2.91
N GLN A 89 -7.96 8.20 2.99
CA GLN A 89 -8.33 7.51 4.22
C GLN A 89 -7.23 7.62 5.28
N LEU A 90 -5.96 7.49 4.90
CA LEU A 90 -4.85 7.69 5.83
C LEU A 90 -4.86 9.09 6.43
N HIS A 91 -5.07 10.11 5.59
CA HIS A 91 -5.27 11.49 6.02
C HIS A 91 -6.48 11.64 6.93
N ALA A 92 -7.61 11.02 6.59
CA ALA A 92 -8.80 11.06 7.44
C ALA A 92 -8.55 10.40 8.81
N PHE A 93 -7.83 9.28 8.87
CA PHE A 93 -7.49 8.61 10.12
C PHE A 93 -6.48 9.39 10.97
N GLU A 94 -5.48 10.03 10.36
CA GLU A 94 -4.58 10.94 11.09
C GLU A 94 -5.33 12.18 11.59
N ASN A 95 -6.16 12.80 10.76
CA ASN A 95 -6.92 13.99 11.13
C ASN A 95 -7.95 13.72 12.23
N ASN A 96 -8.58 12.53 12.21
CA ASN A 96 -9.49 12.09 13.26
C ASN A 96 -8.77 11.49 14.47
N GLY A 97 -7.45 11.30 14.43
CA GLY A 97 -6.66 10.64 15.48
C GLY A 97 -6.96 9.15 15.68
N THR A 98 -7.81 8.54 14.85
CA THR A 98 -8.22 7.13 14.95
C THR A 98 -7.23 6.15 14.32
N LEU A 99 -6.23 6.66 13.59
CA LEU A 99 -5.24 5.81 12.93
C LEU A 99 -4.55 4.84 13.90
N LYS A 100 -4.18 5.34 15.09
CA LYS A 100 -3.52 4.52 16.11
C LYS A 100 -4.41 3.36 16.56
N ASP A 101 -5.70 3.63 16.77
CA ASP A 101 -6.67 2.62 17.18
C ASP A 101 -6.91 1.59 16.08
N GLU A 102 -7.01 2.02 14.82
CA GLU A 102 -7.10 1.10 13.68
C GLU A 102 -5.87 0.21 13.60
N LEU A 103 -4.65 0.77 13.65
CA LEU A 103 -3.42 -0.03 13.65
C LEU A 103 -3.33 -1.01 14.82
N LYS A 104 -3.85 -0.63 15.99
CA LYS A 104 -3.94 -1.51 17.16
C LYS A 104 -4.97 -2.63 16.95
N LYS A 105 -6.13 -2.35 16.36
CA LYS A 105 -7.12 -3.37 15.97
C LYS A 105 -6.56 -4.36 14.94
N LEU A 106 -5.68 -3.88 14.06
CA LEU A 106 -4.98 -4.68 13.06
C LEU A 106 -3.80 -5.49 13.65
N GLY A 107 -3.48 -5.31 14.94
CA GLY A 107 -2.38 -6.00 15.61
C GLY A 107 -0.99 -5.55 15.17
N LEU A 108 -0.88 -4.34 14.60
CA LEU A 108 0.41 -3.75 14.22
C LEU A 108 1.08 -3.02 15.39
N LEU A 109 0.29 -2.58 16.37
CA LEU A 109 0.69 -1.90 17.61
C LEU A 109 0.26 -2.74 18.82
#